data_AF-A0A8S4GM81-F1
#
_entry.id   AF-A0A8S4GM81-F1
#
_cell.length_a   1.000
_cell.length_b   1.000
_cell.length_c   1.000
_cell.angle_alpha   90.00
_cell.angle_beta   90.00
_cell.angle_gamma   90.00
#
_symmetry.space_group_name_H-M   'P 1'
#
loop_
_entity.id
_entity.type
_entity.pdbx_description
1 polymer ?
#
loop_
_entity_poly.entity_id
_entity_poly.type
_entity_poly.pdbx_seq_one_letter_code
_entity_poly.pdbx_strand_id
1 'polypeptide(L)'
;MIKGTDRGADVEVTKRAAIDNILEELELRGQQQMPRPLDNNPLLWGNYEVAYTSAGPAQNGAPAGGRFRGPLGRLLFRTRGLYQSVFEPSDPSDPPTAVNKVEFSLLGFLPGWAGLRGKVEPEGAGNMDTVKVTFAPARVNLFGLEMVLGKPSSVVLQTVYLDERVRLGRGSRGSLFVFRRGGAAESAGMETLGTGAGVPGRMVLGAITLALLCAGLALVVGVPPGSSGWAGKVAGAALLAVTGLCGAVLRRGGQENDPDAGSALNQEEMEMAEQMAAVADAGAEARAG
;
A
#
# COMPACT_ATOMS: atom_id res chain seq x y z
N MET A 1 -14.37 -6.59 -4.76
CA MET A 1 -13.26 -6.83 -5.72
C MET A 1 -13.71 -6.34 -7.07
N ILE A 2 -12.99 -5.39 -7.66
CA ILE A 2 -13.18 -5.07 -9.09
C ILE A 2 -12.59 -6.26 -9.85
N LYS A 3 -13.46 -7.20 -10.18
CA LYS A 3 -13.09 -8.52 -10.71
C LYS A 3 -12.28 -8.35 -11.99
N GLY A 4 -11.31 -9.24 -12.19
CA GLY A 4 -10.47 -9.25 -13.39
C GLY A 4 -9.39 -8.17 -13.42
N THR A 5 -9.07 -7.57 -12.27
CA THR A 5 -7.97 -6.59 -12.16
C THR A 5 -6.98 -7.06 -11.08
N ASP A 6 -5.68 -6.80 -11.28
CA ASP A 6 -4.68 -6.89 -10.19
C ASP A 6 -4.83 -5.66 -9.27
N ARG A 7 -6.02 -5.54 -8.64
CA ARG A 7 -6.38 -4.45 -7.71
C ARG A 7 -6.12 -3.06 -8.29
N GLY A 8 -6.47 -2.87 -9.56
CA GLY A 8 -6.31 -1.59 -10.28
C GLY A 8 -4.99 -1.41 -11.04
N ALA A 9 -4.01 -2.32 -10.89
CA ALA A 9 -2.71 -2.18 -11.56
C ALA A 9 -2.77 -2.35 -13.09
N ASP A 10 -3.63 -3.24 -13.59
CA ASP A 10 -3.81 -3.54 -15.02
C ASP A 10 -5.18 -3.10 -15.57
N VAL A 11 -5.79 -2.09 -14.95
CA VAL A 11 -7.08 -1.58 -15.40
C VAL A 11 -6.93 -0.77 -16.68
N GLU A 12 -7.69 -1.15 -17.71
CA GLU A 12 -7.89 -0.41 -18.95
C GLU A 12 -8.48 0.99 -18.69
N VAL A 13 -8.09 1.97 -19.49
CA VAL A 13 -8.48 3.39 -19.33
C VAL A 13 -9.99 3.58 -19.30
N THR A 14 -10.74 2.92 -20.18
CA THR A 14 -12.21 3.02 -20.25
C THR A 14 -12.88 2.49 -18.98
N LYS A 15 -12.39 1.36 -18.45
CA LYS A 15 -12.84 0.80 -17.18
C LYS A 15 -12.44 1.68 -15.99
N ARG A 16 -11.27 2.32 -16.06
CA ARG A 16 -10.81 3.27 -15.04
C ARG A 16 -11.80 4.41 -14.88
N ALA A 17 -12.17 5.07 -15.98
CA ALA A 17 -13.13 6.18 -15.96
C ALA A 17 -14.49 5.75 -15.36
N ALA A 18 -15.00 4.58 -15.72
CA ALA A 18 -16.25 4.07 -15.13
C ALA A 18 -16.13 3.81 -13.62
N ILE A 19 -14.97 3.35 -13.15
CA ILE A 19 -14.70 3.15 -11.72
C ILE A 19 -14.63 4.50 -11.03
N ASP A 20 -13.88 5.44 -11.58
CA ASP A 20 -13.64 6.76 -10.98
C ASP A 20 -14.96 7.53 -10.84
N ASN A 21 -15.85 7.50 -11.83
CA ASN A 21 -17.20 8.09 -11.73
C ASN A 21 -18.02 7.52 -10.55
N ILE A 22 -17.96 6.21 -10.32
CA ILE A 22 -18.66 5.57 -9.18
C ILE A 22 -18.03 6.02 -7.86
N LEU A 23 -16.71 6.18 -7.82
CA LEU A 23 -16.00 6.64 -6.61
C LEU A 23 -16.35 8.10 -6.30
N GLU A 24 -16.45 8.97 -7.31
CA GLU A 24 -16.90 10.36 -7.16
C GLU A 24 -18.33 10.44 -6.61
N GLU A 25 -19.26 9.63 -7.12
CA GLU A 25 -20.63 9.58 -6.58
C GLU A 25 -20.68 9.14 -5.11
N LEU A 26 -19.83 8.20 -4.71
CA LEU A 26 -19.74 7.75 -3.32
C LEU A 26 -19.08 8.79 -2.41
N GLU A 27 -18.07 9.49 -2.90
CA GLU A 27 -17.43 10.61 -2.22
C GLU A 27 -18.44 11.74 -1.92
N LEU A 28 -19.27 12.11 -2.90
CA LEU A 28 -20.36 13.08 -2.70
C LEU A 28 -21.35 12.64 -1.61
N ARG A 29 -21.66 11.34 -1.52
CA ARG A 29 -22.50 10.81 -0.43
C ARG A 29 -21.80 10.84 0.92
N GLY A 30 -20.50 10.57 0.94
CA GLY A 30 -19.69 10.56 2.16
C GLY A 30 -19.52 11.96 2.77
N GLN A 31 -19.56 13.02 1.97
CA GLN A 31 -19.59 14.40 2.48
C GLN A 31 -20.77 14.67 3.43
N GLN A 32 -21.90 13.99 3.21
CA GLN A 32 -23.10 14.14 4.03
C GLN A 32 -23.17 13.11 5.17
N GLN A 33 -22.16 12.24 5.29
CA GLN A 33 -22.18 11.14 6.24
C GLN A 33 -21.92 11.62 7.67
N MET A 34 -22.79 11.18 8.59
CA MET A 34 -22.63 11.32 10.03
C MET A 34 -22.76 9.94 10.71
N PRO A 35 -21.96 9.64 11.74
CA PRO A 35 -20.82 10.44 12.21
C PRO A 35 -19.67 10.48 11.19
N ARG A 36 -18.84 11.51 11.26
CA ARG A 36 -17.64 11.65 10.41
C ARG A 36 -16.64 10.54 10.75
N PRO A 37 -15.76 10.13 9.81
CA PRO A 37 -14.88 8.97 10.00
C PRO A 37 -14.07 8.96 11.30
N LEU A 38 -13.49 10.10 11.71
CA LEU A 38 -12.69 10.22 12.93
C LEU A 38 -13.52 10.63 14.17
N ASP A 39 -14.80 10.94 13.99
CA ASP A 39 -15.70 11.31 15.09
C ASP A 39 -16.34 10.05 15.71
N ASN A 40 -15.51 9.23 16.36
CA ASN A 40 -15.90 7.98 17.03
C ASN A 40 -16.76 7.04 16.16
N ASN A 41 -16.58 7.07 14.84
CA ASN A 41 -17.35 6.23 13.93
C ASN A 41 -16.87 4.78 14.03
N PRO A 42 -17.69 3.84 14.54
CA PRO A 42 -17.28 2.45 14.74
C PRO A 42 -16.99 1.72 13.42
N LEU A 43 -17.49 2.25 12.31
CA LEU A 43 -17.19 1.72 11.00
C LEU A 43 -15.75 2.00 10.60
N LEU A 44 -14.98 2.87 11.26
CA LEU A 44 -13.58 3.07 10.87
C LEU A 44 -12.72 1.84 11.20
N TRP A 45 -13.02 1.19 12.31
CA TRP A 45 -12.23 0.10 12.87
C TRP A 45 -12.41 -1.21 12.11
N GLY A 46 -11.33 -1.98 11.99
CA GLY A 46 -11.37 -3.35 11.51
C GLY A 46 -10.31 -3.68 10.45
N ASN A 47 -10.44 -4.89 9.92
CA ASN A 47 -9.58 -5.46 8.90
C ASN A 47 -10.17 -5.23 7.51
N TYR A 48 -9.36 -4.68 6.60
CA TYR A 48 -9.79 -4.42 5.23
C TYR A 48 -8.85 -5.05 4.20
N GLU A 49 -9.44 -5.65 3.17
CA GLU A 49 -8.75 -5.94 1.93
C GLU A 49 -8.67 -4.65 1.09
N VAL A 50 -7.49 -4.33 0.55
CA VAL A 50 -7.35 -3.29 -0.47
C VAL A 50 -7.83 -3.87 -1.80
N ALA A 51 -9.09 -3.62 -2.13
CA ALA A 51 -9.76 -4.19 -3.29
C ALA A 51 -9.38 -3.50 -4.61
N TYR A 52 -9.04 -2.21 -4.54
CA TYR A 52 -8.62 -1.41 -5.69
C TYR A 52 -7.73 -0.25 -5.26
N THR A 53 -6.76 0.09 -6.11
CA THR A 53 -5.99 1.33 -6.02
C THR A 53 -5.80 1.96 -7.39
N SER A 54 -5.94 3.27 -7.49
CA SER A 54 -5.52 4.05 -8.65
C SER A 54 -4.38 5.00 -8.29
N ALA A 55 -3.43 5.14 -9.20
CA ALA A 55 -2.42 6.20 -9.09
C ALA A 55 -3.08 7.52 -9.49
N GLY A 56 -2.92 8.54 -8.65
CA GLY A 56 -3.29 9.90 -8.99
C GLY A 56 -2.28 10.56 -9.92
N PRO A 57 -2.58 11.77 -10.42
CA PRO A 57 -1.76 12.47 -11.40
C PRO A 57 -0.34 12.80 -10.88
N ALA A 58 -0.18 13.01 -9.58
CA ALA A 58 1.10 13.29 -8.94
C ALA A 58 1.83 12.03 -8.42
N GLN A 59 1.24 10.83 -8.59
CA GLN A 59 1.74 9.59 -8.02
C GLN A 59 2.64 8.83 -8.99
N ASN A 60 3.95 8.86 -8.74
CA ASN A 60 4.90 8.00 -9.44
C ASN A 60 4.94 6.59 -8.81
N GLY A 61 4.41 5.60 -9.52
CA GLY A 61 4.44 4.18 -9.12
C GLY A 61 3.19 3.70 -8.37
N ALA A 62 3.25 2.51 -7.78
CA ALA A 62 2.10 1.87 -7.15
C ALA A 62 1.70 2.55 -5.82
N PRO A 63 0.45 3.02 -5.65
CA PRO A 63 -0.01 3.67 -4.42
C PRO A 63 0.06 2.77 -3.19
N ALA A 64 -0.32 1.50 -3.37
CA ALA A 64 -0.20 0.46 -2.35
C ALA A 64 0.91 -0.53 -2.70
N GLY A 65 1.68 -0.92 -1.69
CA GLY A 65 2.75 -1.93 -1.80
C GLY A 65 4.07 -1.45 -2.40
N GLY A 66 4.16 -0.16 -2.78
CA GLY A 66 5.41 0.47 -3.20
C GLY A 66 6.14 -0.31 -4.30
N ARG A 67 7.46 -0.45 -4.18
CA ARG A 67 8.28 -1.10 -5.21
C ARG A 67 8.00 -2.60 -5.39
N PHE A 68 7.44 -3.30 -4.39
CA PHE A 68 6.99 -4.69 -4.55
C PHE A 68 5.89 -4.81 -5.61
N ARG A 69 5.15 -3.72 -5.88
CA ARG A 69 4.13 -3.65 -6.92
C ARG A 69 4.52 -2.79 -8.13
N GLY A 70 5.78 -2.37 -8.23
CA GLY A 70 6.33 -1.78 -9.46
C GLY A 70 6.56 -2.85 -10.55
N PRO A 71 6.97 -2.47 -11.77
CA PRO A 71 7.14 -3.41 -12.88
C PRO A 71 8.06 -4.60 -12.55
N LEU A 72 9.24 -4.32 -12.01
CA LEU A 72 10.18 -5.36 -11.55
C LEU A 72 9.67 -6.11 -10.32
N GLY A 73 8.97 -5.40 -9.43
CA GLY A 73 8.38 -5.98 -8.23
C GLY A 73 7.33 -7.01 -8.56
N ARG A 74 6.40 -6.73 -9.47
CA ARG A 74 5.31 -7.66 -9.85
C ARG A 74 5.82 -8.91 -10.57
N LEU A 75 6.91 -8.78 -11.33
CA LEU A 75 7.57 -9.92 -11.97
C LEU A 75 8.16 -10.88 -10.93
N LEU A 76 8.85 -10.35 -9.91
CA LEU A 76 9.54 -11.16 -8.91
C LEU A 76 8.67 -11.54 -7.72
N PHE A 77 7.83 -10.63 -7.23
CA PHE A 77 7.02 -10.70 -6.02
C PHE A 77 5.54 -10.64 -6.41
N ARG A 78 5.03 -11.73 -6.98
CA ARG A 78 3.63 -11.79 -7.44
C ARG A 78 2.69 -11.55 -6.27
N THR A 79 1.94 -10.46 -6.31
CA THR A 79 1.01 -10.09 -5.24
C THR A 79 -0.06 -11.17 -5.05
N ARG A 80 -0.25 -11.60 -3.80
CA ARG A 80 -1.29 -12.55 -3.36
C ARG A 80 -2.41 -11.82 -2.62
N GLY A 81 -2.04 -10.86 -1.78
CA GLY A 81 -2.98 -10.09 -0.95
C GLY A 81 -2.48 -8.67 -0.68
N LEU A 82 -3.43 -7.74 -0.52
CA LEU A 82 -3.16 -6.41 0.03
C LEU A 82 -4.21 -6.11 1.07
N TYR A 83 -3.75 -5.64 2.22
CA TYR A 83 -4.60 -5.41 3.38
C TYR A 83 -4.21 -4.11 4.06
N GLN A 84 -5.21 -3.46 4.63
CA GLN A 84 -5.05 -2.39 5.57
C GLN A 84 -5.99 -2.62 6.74
N SER A 85 -5.50 -2.48 7.96
CA SER A 85 -6.33 -2.53 9.16
C SER A 85 -6.19 -1.22 9.91
N VAL A 86 -7.27 -0.77 10.52
CA VAL A 86 -7.26 0.33 11.48
C VAL A 86 -7.81 -0.21 12.78
N PHE A 87 -7.01 -0.19 13.83
CA PHE A 87 -7.35 -0.72 15.13
C PHE A 87 -7.68 0.41 16.08
N GLU A 88 -8.82 0.24 16.74
CA GLU A 88 -9.22 1.07 17.88
C GLU A 88 -8.18 0.93 19.00
N PRO A 89 -7.76 2.04 19.63
CA PRO A 89 -6.82 1.99 20.74
C PRO A 89 -7.49 1.36 21.97
N SER A 90 -6.73 0.56 22.74
CA SER A 90 -7.22 -0.03 23.99
C SER A 90 -7.38 1.00 25.11
N ASP A 91 -6.61 2.09 25.06
CA ASP A 91 -6.71 3.24 25.95
C ASP A 91 -7.11 4.46 25.12
N PRO A 92 -8.18 5.20 25.46
CA PRO A 92 -8.60 6.39 24.73
C PRO A 92 -7.55 7.51 24.62
N SER A 93 -6.51 7.49 25.46
CA SER A 93 -5.39 8.43 25.39
C SER A 93 -4.33 8.06 24.35
N ASP A 94 -4.34 6.82 23.84
CA ASP A 94 -3.42 6.36 22.80
C ASP A 94 -3.98 6.65 21.39
N PRO A 95 -3.11 6.96 20.41
CA PRO A 95 -3.55 7.12 19.03
C PRO A 95 -3.96 5.75 18.44
N PRO A 96 -4.96 5.72 17.53
CA PRO A 96 -5.28 4.51 16.79
C PRO A 96 -4.08 3.98 16.00
N THR A 97 -4.11 2.68 15.70
CA THR A 97 -3.03 2.03 14.94
C THR A 97 -3.49 1.65 13.55
N ALA A 98 -2.72 2.00 12.53
CA ALA A 98 -2.91 1.51 11.18
C ALA A 98 -1.83 0.49 10.80
N VAL A 99 -2.25 -0.60 10.16
CA VAL A 99 -1.36 -1.66 9.66
C VAL A 99 -1.59 -1.85 8.18
N ASN A 100 -0.54 -1.76 7.38
CA ASN A 100 -0.55 -2.13 5.97
C ASN A 100 0.20 -3.44 5.77
N LYS A 101 -0.34 -4.35 4.95
CA LYS A 101 0.32 -5.61 4.60
C LYS A 101 0.18 -5.91 3.11
N VAL A 102 1.27 -6.34 2.50
CA VAL A 102 1.31 -6.93 1.17
C VAL A 102 1.81 -8.35 1.29
N GLU A 103 0.99 -9.31 0.90
CA GLU A 103 1.39 -10.70 0.73
C GLU A 103 1.80 -10.93 -0.71
N PHE A 104 2.89 -11.65 -0.91
CA PHE A 104 3.42 -11.94 -2.22
C PHE A 104 3.95 -13.36 -2.31
N SER A 105 4.22 -13.78 -3.54
CA SER A 105 4.93 -15.00 -3.85
C SER A 105 6.17 -14.67 -4.67
N LEU A 106 7.34 -14.82 -4.05
CA LEU A 106 8.64 -14.67 -4.69
C LEU A 106 8.83 -15.78 -5.73
N LEU A 107 9.15 -15.37 -6.96
CA LEU A 107 9.26 -16.20 -8.17
C LEU A 107 8.00 -17.04 -8.45
N GLY A 108 6.85 -16.66 -7.86
CA GLY A 108 5.57 -17.33 -8.05
C GLY A 108 5.31 -18.53 -7.13
N PHE A 109 6.28 -19.02 -6.35
CA PHE A 109 6.10 -20.18 -5.48
C PHE A 109 6.49 -19.96 -4.01
N LEU A 110 7.39 -19.03 -3.69
CA LEU A 110 7.85 -18.81 -2.31
C LEU A 110 6.97 -17.77 -1.60
N PRO A 111 6.20 -18.12 -0.58
CA PRO A 111 5.37 -17.15 0.13
C PRO A 111 6.22 -16.16 0.93
N GLY A 112 5.75 -14.93 1.03
CA GLY A 112 6.32 -13.90 1.89
C GLY A 112 5.37 -12.73 2.04
N TRP A 113 5.73 -11.79 2.92
CA TRP A 113 4.96 -10.57 3.10
C TRP A 113 5.84 -9.38 3.48
N ALA A 114 5.35 -8.18 3.18
CA ALA A 114 5.89 -6.92 3.64
C ALA A 114 4.81 -6.15 4.38
N GLY A 115 5.15 -5.56 5.52
CA GLY A 115 4.20 -4.97 6.45
C GLY A 115 4.70 -3.68 7.07
N LEU A 116 3.78 -2.77 7.35
CA LEU A 116 4.04 -1.51 8.04
C LEU A 116 3.02 -1.38 9.17
N ARG A 117 3.48 -0.93 10.33
CA ARG A 117 2.63 -0.60 11.49
C ARG A 117 2.93 0.83 11.91
N GLY A 118 1.88 1.64 12.10
CA GLY A 118 2.01 3.06 12.32
C GLY A 118 0.92 3.63 13.21
N LYS A 119 1.20 4.81 13.75
CA LYS A 119 0.27 5.60 14.56
C LYS A 119 -0.56 6.50 13.65
N VAL A 120 -1.85 6.59 13.92
CA VAL A 120 -2.83 7.41 13.19
C VAL A 120 -3.07 8.68 13.98
N GLU A 121 -2.89 9.83 13.33
CA GLU A 121 -3.09 11.15 13.92
C GLU A 121 -3.99 11.98 12.98
N PRO A 122 -4.95 12.76 13.49
CA PRO A 122 -5.70 13.69 12.65
C PRO A 122 -4.78 14.68 11.94
N GLU A 123 -5.03 14.94 10.66
CA GLU A 123 -4.27 15.91 9.87
C GLU A 123 -5.03 17.23 9.77
N GLY A 124 -4.57 18.25 10.49
CA GLY A 124 -5.20 19.57 10.52
C GLY A 124 -6.22 19.74 11.66
N ALA A 125 -6.34 20.96 12.17
CA ALA A 125 -7.26 21.26 13.26
C ALA A 125 -8.71 21.19 12.78
N GLY A 126 -9.53 20.32 13.39
CA GLY A 126 -10.94 20.16 13.05
C GLY A 126 -11.23 19.31 11.81
N ASN A 127 -10.21 18.74 11.16
CA ASN A 127 -10.43 17.76 10.10
C ASN A 127 -10.81 16.40 10.70
N MET A 128 -12.01 15.91 10.38
CA MET A 128 -12.58 14.67 10.91
C MET A 128 -12.53 13.50 9.92
N ASP A 129 -11.82 13.66 8.81
CA ASP A 129 -11.77 12.68 7.71
C ASP A 129 -10.34 12.30 7.34
N THR A 130 -9.41 13.23 7.50
CA THR A 130 -8.02 13.09 7.06
C THR A 130 -7.11 12.74 8.21
N VAL A 131 -6.30 11.70 7.97
CA VAL A 131 -5.31 11.23 8.92
C VAL A 131 -3.92 11.24 8.31
N LYS A 132 -2.96 11.59 9.15
CA LYS A 132 -1.56 11.26 8.96
C LYS A 132 -1.27 9.94 9.64
N VAL A 133 -0.70 9.00 8.90
CA VAL A 133 -0.18 7.77 9.49
C VAL A 133 1.33 7.78 9.43
N THR A 134 1.97 7.72 10.60
CA THR A 134 3.43 7.60 10.71
C THR A 134 3.79 6.14 10.99
N PHE A 135 4.33 5.47 9.97
CA PHE A 135 4.76 4.08 10.00
C PHE A 135 6.20 3.92 10.49
N ALA A 136 6.40 2.92 11.34
CA ALA A 136 7.72 2.38 11.62
C ALA A 136 8.36 1.76 10.34
N PRO A 137 9.67 1.46 10.35
CA PRO A 137 10.31 0.80 9.22
C PRO A 137 9.60 -0.50 8.82
N ALA A 138 9.61 -0.81 7.52
CA ALA A 138 8.93 -1.96 6.97
C ALA A 138 9.47 -3.26 7.56
N ARG A 139 8.57 -4.19 7.86
CA ARG A 139 8.89 -5.57 8.20
C ARG A 139 8.67 -6.44 7.00
N VAL A 140 9.65 -7.26 6.66
CA VAL A 140 9.56 -8.18 5.54
C VAL A 140 9.83 -9.58 6.05
N ASN A 141 8.87 -10.47 5.85
CA ASN A 141 9.03 -11.89 6.09
C ASN A 141 9.34 -12.61 4.78
N LEU A 142 10.49 -13.28 4.78
CA LEU A 142 10.90 -14.19 3.72
C LEU A 142 11.37 -15.47 4.38
N PHE A 143 10.82 -16.61 3.98
CA PHE A 143 11.21 -17.93 4.51
C PHE A 143 11.03 -18.07 6.04
N GLY A 144 10.01 -17.42 6.60
CA GLY A 144 9.78 -17.41 8.05
C GLY A 144 10.71 -16.47 8.83
N LEU A 145 11.70 -15.86 8.17
CA LEU A 145 12.57 -14.87 8.78
C LEU A 145 11.97 -13.47 8.63
N GLU A 146 11.68 -12.84 9.77
CA GLU A 146 11.19 -11.46 9.81
C GLU A 146 12.35 -10.45 9.96
N MET A 147 12.47 -9.58 8.97
CA MET A 147 13.53 -8.59 8.85
C MET A 147 12.97 -7.18 8.87
N VAL A 148 13.68 -6.25 9.51
CA VAL A 148 13.36 -4.82 9.47
C VAL A 148 14.15 -4.15 8.34
N LEU A 149 13.46 -3.47 7.43
CA LEU A 149 14.01 -2.84 6.23
C LEU A 149 13.50 -1.40 6.05
N GLY A 150 14.38 -0.55 5.54
CA GLY A 150 14.06 0.83 5.20
C GLY A 150 14.12 1.79 6.39
N LYS A 151 13.54 2.98 6.19
CA LYS A 151 13.36 4.02 7.20
C LYS A 151 11.88 4.09 7.57
N PRO A 152 11.52 4.77 8.67
CA PRO A 152 10.13 5.16 8.92
C PRO A 152 9.56 5.92 7.73
N SER A 153 8.24 5.83 7.53
CA SER A 153 7.53 6.49 6.43
C SER A 153 6.21 7.09 6.90
N SER A 154 5.69 8.10 6.19
CA SER A 154 4.39 8.69 6.49
C SER A 154 3.50 8.73 5.25
N VAL A 155 2.19 8.59 5.47
CA VAL A 155 1.18 8.78 4.43
C VAL A 155 0.04 9.63 4.99
N VAL A 156 -0.55 10.43 4.13
CA VAL A 156 -1.77 11.18 4.44
C VAL A 156 -2.90 10.58 3.64
N LEU A 157 -3.98 10.24 4.32
CA LEU A 157 -5.14 9.59 3.74
C LEU A 157 -6.42 10.22 4.29
N GLN A 158 -7.26 10.68 3.39
CA GLN A 158 -8.62 11.10 3.70
C GLN A 158 -9.57 9.92 3.52
N THR A 159 -10.44 9.69 4.51
CA THR A 159 -11.57 8.75 4.36
C THR A 159 -12.77 9.50 3.82
N VAL A 160 -13.04 9.35 2.52
CA VAL A 160 -14.08 10.14 1.83
C VAL A 160 -15.47 9.49 1.86
N TYR A 161 -15.55 8.19 2.15
CA TYR A 161 -16.81 7.46 2.29
C TYR A 161 -16.58 6.20 3.14
N LEU A 162 -17.58 5.81 3.93
CA LEU A 162 -17.47 4.63 4.78
C LEU A 162 -18.83 3.97 5.04
N ASP A 163 -18.94 2.67 4.84
CA ASP A 163 -20.12 1.90 5.25
C ASP A 163 -19.72 0.56 5.92
N GLU A 164 -20.70 -0.31 6.14
CA GLU A 164 -20.48 -1.63 6.73
C GLU A 164 -19.58 -2.54 5.87
N ARG A 165 -19.43 -2.26 4.57
CA ARG A 165 -18.79 -3.14 3.58
C ARG A 165 -17.53 -2.54 2.99
N VAL A 166 -17.48 -1.24 2.74
CA VAL A 166 -16.43 -0.55 2.03
C VAL A 166 -16.04 0.75 2.72
N ARG A 167 -14.76 1.09 2.60
CA ARG A 167 -14.22 2.40 2.95
C ARG A 167 -13.48 2.92 1.74
N LEU A 168 -13.71 4.18 1.39
CA LEU A 168 -12.99 4.86 0.34
C LEU A 168 -11.93 5.76 0.95
N GLY A 169 -10.72 5.69 0.41
CA GLY A 169 -9.61 6.53 0.80
C GLY A 169 -9.09 7.34 -0.37
N ARG A 170 -8.73 8.60 -0.11
CA ARG A 170 -8.02 9.48 -1.05
C ARG A 170 -6.67 9.85 -0.45
N GLY A 171 -5.60 9.48 -1.13
CA GLY A 171 -4.24 9.87 -0.73
C GLY A 171 -3.90 11.26 -1.24
N SER A 172 -2.98 11.95 -0.57
CA SER A 172 -2.54 13.32 -0.89
C SER A 172 -2.11 13.60 -2.32
N ARG A 173 -1.68 12.57 -3.05
CA ARG A 173 -1.24 12.64 -4.45
C ARG A 173 -2.36 12.29 -5.46
N GLY A 174 -3.63 12.40 -5.03
CA GLY A 174 -4.81 12.06 -5.81
C GLY A 174 -5.02 10.56 -6.03
N SER A 175 -4.38 9.71 -5.23
CA SER A 175 -4.53 8.25 -5.35
C SER A 175 -5.81 7.77 -4.68
N LEU A 176 -6.61 6.94 -5.35
CA LEU A 176 -7.83 6.40 -4.77
C LEU A 176 -7.62 4.99 -4.25
N PHE A 177 -8.27 4.68 -3.14
CA PHE A 177 -8.23 3.39 -2.47
C PHE A 177 -9.66 2.92 -2.19
N VAL A 178 -9.96 1.68 -2.57
CA VAL A 178 -11.18 1.00 -2.16
C VAL A 178 -10.79 -0.10 -1.20
N PHE A 179 -11.17 0.06 0.06
CA PHE A 179 -11.02 -0.91 1.12
C PHE A 179 -12.32 -1.69 1.27
N ARG A 180 -12.25 -3.01 1.33
CA ARG A 180 -13.40 -3.88 1.60
C ARG A 180 -13.23 -4.51 2.97
N ARG A 181 -14.24 -4.38 3.84
CA ARG A 181 -14.23 -4.97 5.18
C ARG A 181 -14.21 -6.51 5.12
N GLY A 182 -13.41 -7.10 6.01
CA GLY A 182 -13.36 -8.52 6.29
C GLY A 182 -12.84 -9.40 5.15
N GLY A 183 -13.35 -10.64 5.08
CA GLY A 183 -12.90 -11.64 4.11
C GLY A 183 -11.49 -12.12 4.40
N ALA A 184 -10.62 -12.13 3.38
CA ALA A 184 -9.23 -12.59 3.53
C ALA A 184 -8.41 -11.73 4.51
N ALA A 185 -8.85 -10.50 4.79
CA ALA A 185 -8.21 -9.61 5.74
C ALA A 185 -8.29 -10.13 7.19
N GLU A 186 -9.34 -10.87 7.56
CA GLU A 186 -9.50 -11.42 8.93
C GLU A 186 -8.49 -12.52 9.24
N SER A 187 -8.07 -13.27 8.21
CA SER A 187 -7.06 -14.31 8.32
C SER A 187 -5.64 -13.82 8.02
N ALA A 188 -5.46 -12.52 7.75
CA ALA A 188 -4.17 -11.97 7.31
C ALA A 188 -3.20 -11.69 8.48
N GLY A 189 -3.59 -11.93 9.74
CA GLY A 189 -2.72 -11.77 10.92
C GLY A 189 -2.22 -10.33 11.10
N MET A 190 -3.13 -9.38 10.92
CA MET A 190 -2.83 -7.93 10.90
C MET A 190 -2.50 -7.40 12.31
N GLU A 191 -3.05 -8.03 13.34
CA GLU A 191 -2.93 -7.66 14.75
C GLU A 191 -1.49 -7.89 15.24
N THR A 192 -0.89 -9.02 14.87
CA THR A 192 0.46 -9.44 15.28
C THR A 192 1.56 -8.82 14.43
N LEU A 193 1.22 -8.24 13.27
CA LEU A 193 2.20 -7.66 12.38
C LEU A 193 2.87 -6.46 13.06
N GLY A 194 4.19 -6.52 13.20
CA GLY A 194 4.97 -5.40 13.71
C GLY A 194 5.26 -5.40 15.21
N THR A 195 4.75 -6.37 15.99
CA THR A 195 4.81 -6.35 17.45
C THR A 195 6.07 -6.98 18.06
N GLY A 196 6.71 -7.93 17.37
CA GLY A 196 7.91 -8.62 17.88
C GLY A 196 9.21 -7.84 17.72
N ALA A 197 10.33 -8.33 18.25
CA ALA A 197 11.66 -7.82 17.89
C ALA A 197 12.08 -8.36 16.51
N GLY A 198 12.35 -7.47 15.55
CA GLY A 198 12.78 -7.87 14.21
C GLY A 198 14.31 -7.89 14.09
N VAL A 199 14.85 -8.71 13.19
CA VAL A 199 16.30 -8.76 12.93
C VAL A 199 16.70 -7.62 11.98
N PRO A 200 17.86 -6.96 12.16
CA PRO A 200 18.35 -5.95 11.23
C PRO A 200 18.48 -6.51 9.81
N GLY A 201 17.54 -6.16 8.93
CA GLY A 201 17.38 -6.82 7.63
C GLY A 201 18.55 -6.58 6.70
N ARG A 202 19.29 -5.48 6.84
CA ARG A 202 20.45 -5.16 5.99
C ARG A 202 21.57 -6.19 6.09
N MET A 203 21.88 -6.67 7.29
CA MET A 203 22.94 -7.65 7.49
C MET A 203 22.53 -9.02 6.97
N VAL A 204 21.31 -9.46 7.32
CA VAL A 204 20.79 -10.75 6.88
C VAL A 204 20.64 -10.78 5.36
N LEU A 205 20.00 -9.76 4.78
CA LEU A 205 19.83 -9.66 3.34
C LEU A 205 21.19 -9.57 2.63
N GLY A 206 22.16 -8.87 3.21
CA GLY A 206 23.53 -8.82 2.72
C GLY A 206 24.19 -10.20 2.69
N ALA A 207 24.08 -10.97 3.78
CA ALA A 207 24.62 -12.32 3.87
C ALA A 207 23.95 -13.29 2.88
N ILE A 208 22.61 -13.26 2.79
CA ILE A 208 21.86 -14.07 1.81
C ILE A 208 22.27 -13.70 0.39
N THR A 209 22.32 -12.39 0.06
CA THR A 209 22.72 -11.92 -1.26
C THR A 209 24.13 -12.39 -1.60
N LEU A 210 25.08 -12.25 -0.67
CA LEU A 210 26.46 -12.69 -0.89
C LEU A 210 26.54 -14.21 -1.09
N ALA A 211 25.83 -15.00 -0.29
CA ALA A 211 25.79 -16.44 -0.44
C ALA A 211 25.23 -16.87 -1.80
N LEU A 212 24.14 -16.25 -2.26
CA LEU A 212 23.54 -16.52 -3.57
C LEU A 212 24.45 -16.08 -4.72
N LEU A 213 25.17 -14.95 -4.57
CA LEU A 213 26.17 -14.51 -5.55
C LEU A 213 27.32 -15.51 -5.64
N CYS A 214 27.87 -15.95 -4.51
CA CYS A 214 28.93 -16.96 -4.48
C CYS A 214 28.47 -18.30 -5.08
N ALA A 215 27.25 -18.75 -4.76
CA ALA A 215 26.67 -19.97 -5.32
C ALA A 215 26.47 -19.86 -6.85
N GLY A 216 25.94 -18.74 -7.33
CA GLY A 216 25.77 -18.48 -8.76
C GLY A 216 27.10 -18.46 -9.50
N LEU A 217 28.11 -17.79 -8.94
CA LEU A 217 29.46 -17.75 -9.51
C LEU A 217 30.10 -19.15 -9.53
N ALA A 218 29.99 -19.91 -8.44
CA ALA A 218 30.50 -21.28 -8.34
C ALA A 218 29.95 -22.15 -9.49
N LEU A 219 28.63 -22.10 -9.73
CA LEU A 219 28.00 -22.83 -10.84
C LEU A 219 28.52 -22.39 -12.22
N VAL A 220 28.75 -21.09 -12.42
CA VAL A 220 29.31 -20.56 -13.68
C VAL A 220 30.74 -21.06 -13.92
N VAL A 221 31.56 -21.14 -12.86
CA VAL A 221 32.96 -21.60 -12.96
C VAL A 221 33.10 -23.13 -12.86
N GLY A 222 31.99 -23.87 -12.72
CA GLY A 222 32.00 -25.34 -12.70
C GLY A 222 32.31 -25.98 -11.35
N VAL A 223 31.97 -25.30 -10.26
CA VAL A 223 32.04 -25.80 -8.88
C VAL A 223 30.62 -26.06 -8.37
N PRO A 224 30.30 -27.25 -7.84
CA PRO A 224 31.15 -28.44 -7.68
C PRO A 224 31.47 -29.17 -9.00
N PRO A 225 32.48 -30.08 -9.02
CA PRO A 225 32.81 -30.89 -10.19
C PRO A 225 31.56 -31.59 -10.76
N GLY A 226 31.28 -31.37 -12.04
CA GLY A 226 30.05 -31.83 -12.71
C GLY A 226 29.05 -30.71 -13.05
N SER A 227 29.23 -29.49 -12.50
CA SER A 227 28.42 -28.32 -12.89
C SER A 227 28.99 -27.52 -14.07
N SER A 228 30.14 -27.91 -14.62
CA SER A 228 30.83 -27.21 -15.71
C SER A 228 30.13 -27.27 -17.08
N GLY A 229 29.09 -28.12 -17.20
CA GLY A 229 28.24 -28.20 -18.38
C GLY A 229 27.44 -26.93 -18.63
N TRP A 230 26.90 -26.79 -19.84
CA TRP A 230 26.10 -25.63 -20.24
C TRP A 230 24.92 -25.36 -19.29
N ALA A 231 24.27 -26.42 -18.80
CA ALA A 231 23.16 -26.32 -17.86
C ALA A 231 23.56 -25.66 -16.53
N GLY A 232 24.72 -26.01 -15.96
CA GLY A 232 25.21 -25.40 -14.72
C GLY A 232 25.56 -23.92 -14.91
N LYS A 233 26.16 -23.56 -16.05
CA LYS A 233 26.44 -22.16 -16.40
C LYS A 233 25.17 -21.33 -16.55
N VAL A 234 24.17 -21.86 -17.23
CA VAL A 234 22.86 -21.20 -17.40
C VAL A 234 22.17 -21.03 -16.03
N ALA A 235 22.17 -22.07 -15.19
CA ALA A 235 21.60 -22.01 -13.85
C ALA A 235 22.32 -20.97 -12.96
N GLY A 236 23.66 -20.94 -13.00
CA GLY A 236 24.46 -19.96 -12.28
C GLY A 236 24.19 -18.53 -12.73
N ALA A 237 24.15 -18.29 -14.05
CA ALA A 237 23.82 -16.97 -14.60
C ALA A 237 22.39 -16.53 -14.22
N ALA A 238 21.41 -17.43 -14.27
CA ALA A 238 20.04 -17.15 -13.85
C ALA A 238 19.98 -16.80 -12.35
N LEU A 239 20.70 -17.52 -11.50
CA LEU A 239 20.76 -17.25 -10.06
C LEU A 239 21.37 -15.87 -9.76
N LEU A 240 22.44 -15.50 -10.45
CA LEU A 240 23.06 -14.17 -10.34
C LEU A 240 22.07 -13.07 -10.75
N ALA A 241 21.38 -13.24 -11.88
CA ALA A 241 20.40 -12.29 -12.38
C ALA A 241 19.23 -12.09 -11.38
N VAL A 242 18.63 -13.19 -10.92
CA VAL A 242 17.54 -13.16 -9.93
C VAL A 242 18.00 -12.50 -8.62
N THR A 243 19.20 -12.83 -8.14
CA THR A 243 19.76 -12.25 -6.92
C THR A 243 19.92 -10.73 -7.04
N GLY A 244 20.45 -10.26 -8.18
CA GLY A 244 20.59 -8.83 -8.46
C GLY A 244 19.24 -8.10 -8.49
N LEU A 245 18.25 -8.68 -9.18
CA LEU A 245 16.91 -8.10 -9.30
C LEU A 245 16.19 -8.06 -7.94
N CYS A 246 16.23 -9.13 -7.17
CA CYS A 246 15.65 -9.18 -5.82
C CYS A 246 16.32 -8.17 -4.88
N GLY A 247 17.65 -8.10 -4.92
CA GLY A 247 18.41 -7.12 -4.14
C GLY A 247 18.04 -5.67 -4.47
N ALA A 248 17.79 -5.37 -5.74
CA ALA A 248 17.37 -4.04 -6.18
C ALA A 248 15.98 -3.66 -5.64
N VAL A 249 15.02 -4.58 -5.65
CA VAL A 249 13.66 -4.35 -5.11
C VAL A 249 13.71 -4.20 -3.59
N LEU A 250 14.39 -5.10 -2.87
CA LEU A 250 14.40 -5.13 -1.41
C LEU A 250 15.19 -3.97 -0.79
N ARG A 251 16.32 -3.54 -1.38
CA ARG A 251 17.08 -2.38 -0.89
C ARG A 251 16.29 -1.07 -0.94
N ARG A 252 15.33 -1.00 -1.85
CA ARG A 252 14.53 0.20 -2.15
C ARG A 252 13.06 0.06 -1.74
N GLY A 253 12.66 -1.06 -1.14
CA GLY A 253 11.26 -1.50 -0.98
C GLY A 253 10.38 -0.73 0.00
N GLY A 254 10.86 0.36 0.62
CA GLY A 254 10.04 1.19 1.51
C GLY A 254 9.12 2.16 0.75
N GLN A 255 8.02 2.58 1.39
CA GLN A 255 7.28 3.76 0.95
C GLN A 255 8.15 5.01 1.16
N GLU A 256 8.14 5.92 0.19
CA GLU A 256 8.89 7.18 0.26
C GLU A 256 8.09 8.20 1.10
N ASN A 257 8.82 9.02 1.87
CA ASN A 257 8.21 10.08 2.69
C ASN A 257 7.54 11.12 1.80
N ASP A 258 6.38 11.60 2.24
CA ASP A 258 5.66 12.67 1.60
C ASP A 258 5.62 13.89 2.56
N PRO A 259 6.61 14.79 2.49
CA PRO A 259 6.72 15.93 3.41
C PRO A 259 5.63 16.99 3.18
N ASP A 260 5.08 17.07 1.97
CA ASP A 260 4.15 18.14 1.53
C ASP A 260 2.69 17.64 1.35
N ALA A 261 2.40 16.43 1.83
CA ALA A 261 1.12 15.76 1.62
C ALA A 261 -0.11 16.50 2.19
N GLY A 262 0.03 17.11 3.37
CA GLY A 262 -1.07 17.77 4.06
C GLY A 262 -1.53 19.08 3.39
N SER A 263 -0.62 19.80 2.73
CA SER A 263 -0.97 21.05 2.05
C SER A 263 -1.68 20.80 0.71
N ALA A 264 -1.36 19.71 0.02
CA ALA A 264 -1.96 19.38 -1.28
C ALA A 264 -3.45 19.01 -1.18
N LEU A 265 -3.85 18.24 -0.16
CA LEU A 265 -5.27 17.89 0.05
C LEU A 265 -6.12 19.11 0.38
N ASN A 266 -5.61 19.99 1.24
CA ASN A 266 -6.35 21.20 1.62
C ASN A 266 -6.58 22.14 0.42
N GLN A 267 -5.67 22.15 -0.55
CA GLN A 267 -5.84 22.91 -1.80
C GLN A 267 -6.89 22.28 -2.71
N GLU A 268 -6.87 20.95 -2.93
CA GLU A 268 -7.91 20.25 -3.69
C GLU A 268 -9.30 20.44 -3.07
N GLU A 269 -9.41 20.37 -1.74
CA GLU A 269 -10.68 20.61 -1.03
C GLU A 269 -11.20 22.04 -1.24
N MET A 270 -10.32 23.04 -1.16
CA MET A 270 -10.69 24.44 -1.42
C MET A 270 -11.15 24.65 -2.86
N GLU A 271 -10.42 24.10 -3.83
CA GLU A 271 -10.76 24.24 -5.26
C GLU A 271 -12.09 23.55 -5.60
N MET A 272 -12.33 22.35 -5.06
CA MET A 272 -13.62 21.67 -5.23
C MET A 272 -14.77 22.43 -4.56
N ALA A 273 -14.57 22.93 -3.35
CA ALA A 273 -15.59 23.72 -2.65
C ALA A 273 -15.96 24.99 -3.43
N GLU A 274 -14.96 25.67 -4.02
CA GLU A 274 -15.17 26.84 -4.87
C GLU A 274 -15.93 26.50 -6.16
N GLN A 275 -15.57 25.40 -6.82
CA GLN A 275 -16.28 24.93 -8.02
C GLN A 275 -17.73 24.53 -7.71
N MET A 276 -17.98 23.88 -6.59
CA MET A 276 -19.34 23.51 -6.18
C MET A 276 -20.19 24.72 -5.80
N ALA A 277 -19.60 25.73 -5.15
CA ALA A 277 -20.28 26.99 -4.88
C ALA A 277 -20.68 27.70 -6.17
N ALA A 278 -19.77 27.74 -7.17
CA ALA A 278 -20.05 28.32 -8.48
C ALA A 278 -21.18 27.58 -9.23
N VAL A 279 -21.22 26.24 -9.15
CA VAL A 279 -22.30 25.43 -9.76
C VAL A 279 -23.65 25.64 -9.05
N ALA A 280 -23.64 25.78 -7.72
CA ALA A 280 -24.83 26.05 -6.94
C ALA A 280 -25.43 27.43 -7.26
N ASP A 281 -24.58 28.46 -7.41
CA ASP A 281 -25.00 29.81 -7.79
C ASP A 281 -25.58 29.84 -9.22
N ALA A 282 -24.91 29.19 -10.19
CA ALA A 282 -25.41 29.08 -11.55
C ALA A 282 -26.76 28.33 -11.63
N GLY A 283 -26.97 27.33 -10.78
CA GLY A 283 -28.25 26.61 -10.66
C GLY A 283 -29.36 27.43 -10.01
N ALA A 284 -29.01 28.37 -9.13
CA ALA A 284 -29.96 29.29 -8.50
C ALA A 284 -30.42 30.39 -9.47
N GLU A 285 -29.50 30.96 -10.26
CA GLU A 285 -29.82 31.94 -11.30
C GLU A 285 -30.72 31.35 -12.40
N ALA A 286 -30.46 30.11 -12.81
CA ALA A 286 -31.27 29.43 -13.82
C ALA A 286 -32.70 29.06 -13.36
N ARG A 287 -32.99 29.09 -12.05
CA ARG A 287 -34.34 28.87 -11.49
C ARG A 287 -35.09 30.16 -11.21
N ALA A 288 -34.42 31.31 -11.29
CA ALA A 288 -34.98 32.63 -11.02
C ALA A 288 -35.36 33.41 -12.29
N GLY A 289 -35.01 32.90 -13.49
CA GLY A 289 -35.42 33.43 -14.80
C GLY A 289 -36.48 32.57 -15.47
#